data_AF-A0A6P7JFM8-F1
#
_entry.id   AF-A0A6P7JFM8-F1
#
_cell.length_a   1.000
_cell.length_b   1.000
_cell.length_c   1.000
_cell.angle_alpha   90.00
_cell.angle_beta   90.00
_cell.angle_gamma   90.00
#
_symmetry.space_group_name_H-M   'P 1'
#
loop_
_entity.id
_entity.type
_entity.pdbx_description
1 polymer ?
#
loop_
_entity_poly.entity_id
_entity_poly.type
_entity_poly.pdbx_seq_one_letter_code
_entity_poly.pdbx_strand_id
1 'polypeptide(L)'
;MDEFVKTKLNEWQLDTLLDTFKEQEVDEESFLLLDDAAMQHLIPKIGQRLKFQKHHKELLQAACSTKDQCLSEKNVETVASTTLLTVVLHPEFAIRQMLGGSLEGRSILSTLDEKQSITSKERKLLVRLLVSHLIEKHGEMPPSDTKIALAMALIYEFPCLKDDTGSSYGAWYTPGRKHRPATGFLEERLRNVRKRMRSLIRPRQQEPQEDHAVLTPDSLSSPQNIREMVAWLKANKYPVSEVEAKMKETSIHRSKWIRCNGSKTISEILREFPRLTDNPGMISQDFQQLHPEAAGQMFEKWPAIADKILKYAQREGKINVVPDDVTPGWNQYSGVPDKCG
;
A
#
# COMPACT_ATOMS: atom_id res chain seq x y z
N MET A 1 -10.43 12.10 41.14
CA MET A 1 -9.09 11.56 41.41
C MET A 1 -9.07 10.80 42.72
N ASP A 2 -8.73 9.53 42.67
CA ASP A 2 -8.60 8.63 43.81
C ASP A 2 -7.15 8.58 44.35
N GLU A 3 -6.95 7.82 45.42
CA GLU A 3 -5.63 7.67 46.03
C GLU A 3 -4.64 6.87 45.16
N PHE A 4 -5.12 6.01 44.26
CA PHE A 4 -4.25 5.28 43.32
C PHE A 4 -3.52 6.26 42.39
N VAL A 5 -4.29 7.12 41.70
CA VAL A 5 -3.75 8.12 40.76
C VAL A 5 -2.81 9.09 41.48
N LYS A 6 -3.20 9.55 42.67
CA LYS A 6 -2.37 10.42 43.51
C LYS A 6 -1.05 9.76 43.91
N THR A 7 -1.08 8.49 44.27
CA THR A 7 0.14 7.74 44.64
C THR A 7 1.07 7.61 43.44
N LYS A 8 0.55 7.26 42.26
CA LYS A 8 1.36 7.13 41.04
C LYS A 8 1.99 8.45 40.60
N LEU A 9 1.25 9.56 40.64
CA LEU A 9 1.79 10.87 40.27
C LEU A 9 2.92 11.31 41.23
N ASN A 10 2.81 11.01 42.52
CA ASN A 10 3.88 11.28 43.48
C ASN A 10 5.10 10.37 43.26
N GLU A 11 4.88 9.06 43.06
CA GLU A 11 5.96 8.10 42.74
C GLU A 11 6.76 8.51 41.50
N TRP A 12 6.06 9.05 40.48
CA TRP A 12 6.66 9.46 39.21
C TRP A 12 7.25 10.87 39.24
N GLN A 13 7.26 11.53 40.40
CA GLN A 13 7.75 12.91 40.57
C GLN A 13 7.00 13.91 39.66
N LEU A 14 5.69 13.71 39.55
CA LEU A 14 4.74 14.52 38.78
C LEU A 14 3.64 15.11 39.68
N ASP A 15 3.95 15.35 40.96
CA ASP A 15 3.08 15.93 41.98
C ASP A 15 2.49 17.29 41.56
N THR A 16 3.21 18.05 40.72
CA THR A 16 2.71 19.30 40.13
C THR A 16 1.45 19.14 39.26
N LEU A 17 1.08 17.91 38.88
CA LEU A 17 -0.10 17.60 38.07
C LEU A 17 -1.31 17.18 38.93
N LEU A 18 -1.15 17.06 40.26
CA LEU A 18 -2.22 16.57 41.15
C LEU A 18 -3.49 17.41 41.06
N ASP A 19 -3.37 18.74 41.05
CA ASP A 19 -4.54 19.62 40.97
C ASP A 19 -5.25 19.47 39.61
N THR A 20 -4.49 19.38 38.51
CA THR A 20 -5.06 19.19 37.17
C THR A 20 -5.78 17.86 37.02
N PHE A 21 -5.21 16.75 37.53
CA PHE A 21 -5.87 15.44 37.50
C PHE A 21 -7.07 15.38 38.43
N LYS A 22 -7.05 16.12 39.54
CA LYS A 22 -8.19 16.27 40.44
C LYS A 22 -9.33 17.07 39.82
N GLU A 23 -9.04 18.20 39.18
CA GLU A 23 -10.01 19.06 38.49
C GLU A 23 -10.66 18.36 37.30
N GLN A 24 -9.91 17.53 36.58
CA GLN A 24 -10.42 16.73 35.45
C GLN A 24 -11.01 15.38 35.88
N GLU A 25 -11.20 15.18 37.18
CA GLU A 25 -11.83 13.99 37.77
C GLU A 25 -11.21 12.64 37.36
N VAL A 26 -9.92 12.61 37.02
CA VAL A 26 -9.25 11.38 36.55
C VAL A 26 -9.08 10.39 37.72
N ASP A 27 -9.83 9.29 37.69
CA ASP A 27 -9.77 8.15 38.61
C ASP A 27 -8.94 6.98 38.02
N GLU A 28 -8.74 5.89 38.75
CA GLU A 28 -7.91 4.75 38.35
C GLU A 28 -8.33 4.16 37.00
N GLU A 29 -9.63 3.97 36.77
CA GLU A 29 -10.14 3.42 35.52
C GLU A 29 -9.84 4.35 34.33
N SER A 30 -10.17 5.64 34.47
CA SER A 30 -9.88 6.64 33.45
C SER A 30 -8.37 6.82 33.23
N PHE A 31 -7.59 6.72 34.31
CA PHE A 31 -6.14 6.82 34.30
C PHE A 31 -5.52 5.71 33.45
N LEU A 32 -5.98 4.46 33.58
CA LEU A 32 -5.48 3.33 32.80
C LEU A 32 -5.88 3.40 31.31
N LEU A 33 -6.92 4.17 30.98
CA LEU A 33 -7.44 4.32 29.61
C LEU A 33 -7.00 5.62 28.92
N LEU A 34 -6.16 6.44 29.57
CA LEU A 34 -5.66 7.69 28.99
C LEU A 34 -4.94 7.44 27.65
N ASP A 35 -5.48 8.04 26.59
CA ASP A 35 -4.87 8.04 25.26
C ASP A 35 -3.96 9.27 25.05
N ASP A 36 -3.23 9.29 23.92
CA ASP A 36 -2.28 10.37 23.62
C ASP A 36 -2.93 11.76 23.53
N ALA A 37 -4.20 11.84 23.11
CA ALA A 37 -4.92 13.11 23.00
C ALA A 37 -5.34 13.62 24.38
N ALA A 38 -5.87 12.75 25.24
CA ALA A 38 -6.22 13.05 26.61
C ALA A 38 -4.97 13.45 27.41
N MET A 39 -3.85 12.72 27.26
CA MET A 39 -2.58 13.07 27.90
C MET A 39 -2.04 14.42 27.43
N GLN A 40 -2.23 14.79 26.16
CA GLN A 40 -1.84 16.11 25.65
C GLN A 40 -2.66 17.23 26.28
N HIS A 41 -3.95 16.99 26.53
CA HIS A 41 -4.85 17.94 27.17
C HIS A 41 -4.56 18.07 28.69
N LEU A 42 -4.40 16.95 29.39
CA LEU A 42 -4.11 16.88 30.83
C LEU A 42 -2.70 17.36 31.18
N ILE A 43 -1.72 17.13 30.31
CA ILE A 43 -0.31 17.46 30.56
C ILE A 43 0.25 18.29 29.40
N PRO A 44 -0.03 19.61 29.34
CA PRO A 44 0.40 20.44 28.23
C PRO A 44 1.93 20.52 28.09
N LYS A 45 2.66 20.46 29.21
CA LYS A 45 4.13 20.51 29.25
C LYS A 45 4.73 19.22 28.69
N ILE A 46 5.41 19.34 27.55
CA ILE A 46 5.99 18.20 26.80
C ILE A 46 6.89 17.33 27.68
N GLY A 47 7.78 17.93 28.49
CA GLY A 47 8.71 17.17 29.33
C GLY A 47 8.02 16.32 30.40
N GLN A 48 6.98 16.87 31.05
CA GLN A 48 6.18 16.12 32.03
C GLN A 48 5.35 15.04 31.34
N ARG A 49 4.78 15.34 30.16
CA ARG A 49 3.99 14.39 29.38
C ARG A 49 4.80 13.17 28.93
N LEU A 50 6.03 13.37 28.47
CA LEU A 50 6.91 12.26 28.10
C LEU A 50 7.29 11.39 29.30
N LYS A 51 7.54 11.99 30.48
CA LYS A 51 7.78 11.25 31.73
C LYS A 51 6.56 10.43 32.13
N PHE A 52 5.38 11.04 32.08
CA PHE A 52 4.12 10.37 32.36
C PHE A 52 3.88 9.19 31.41
N GLN A 53 4.01 9.41 30.09
CA GLN A 53 3.82 8.37 29.06
C GLN A 53 4.73 7.16 29.28
N LYS A 54 6.00 7.39 29.67
CA LYS A 54 6.92 6.30 29.98
C LYS A 54 6.40 5.44 31.14
N HIS A 55 6.11 6.05 32.29
CA HIS A 55 5.70 5.31 33.47
C HIS A 55 4.29 4.71 33.36
N HIS A 56 3.38 5.40 32.68
CA HIS A 56 2.04 4.89 32.37
C HIS A 56 2.10 3.62 31.51
N LYS A 57 2.98 3.60 30.50
CA LYS A 57 3.22 2.39 29.69
C LYS A 57 3.82 1.25 30.52
N GLU A 58 4.78 1.53 31.39
CA GLU A 58 5.38 0.53 32.30
C GLU A 58 4.32 -0.05 33.26
N LEU A 59 3.42 0.79 33.79
CA LEU A 59 2.31 0.37 34.65
C LEU A 59 1.35 -0.57 33.92
N LEU A 60 0.95 -0.24 32.68
CA LEU A 60 0.06 -1.07 31.87
C LEU A 60 0.71 -2.42 31.50
N GLN A 61 2.02 -2.43 31.28
CA GLN A 61 2.77 -3.67 31.04
C GLN A 61 2.84 -4.54 32.30
N ALA A 62 3.08 -3.95 33.48
CA ALA A 62 3.13 -4.66 34.74
C ALA A 62 1.77 -5.27 35.13
N ALA A 63 0.66 -4.57 34.84
CA ALA A 63 -0.70 -5.07 35.07
C ALA A 63 -1.09 -6.25 34.17
N CYS A 64 -0.40 -6.43 33.04
CA CYS A 64 -0.60 -7.57 32.13
C CYS A 64 0.13 -8.83 32.62
N SER A 65 1.33 -8.66 33.19
CA SER A 65 2.18 -9.78 33.68
C SER A 65 1.66 -10.45 34.97
N THR A 66 0.83 -9.79 35.77
CA THR A 66 0.28 -10.34 37.02
C THR A 66 -0.94 -11.25 36.83
N LYS A 67 -1.52 -11.32 35.61
CA LYS A 67 -2.67 -12.20 35.31
C LYS A 67 -2.30 -13.64 34.96
N ASP A 68 -1.01 -13.94 34.75
CA ASP A 68 -0.54 -15.29 34.34
C ASP A 68 -0.08 -16.19 35.49
N GLN A 69 -0.20 -15.75 36.75
CA GLN A 69 0.26 -16.52 37.91
C GLN A 69 -0.87 -17.29 38.61
N CYS A 70 -1.59 -18.12 37.87
CA CYS A 70 -2.31 -19.27 38.42
C CYS A 70 -2.56 -20.28 37.32
N LEU A 71 -1.66 -21.26 37.15
CA LEU A 71 -1.95 -22.66 36.77
C LEU A 71 -0.64 -23.47 36.75
N SER A 72 -0.42 -24.15 37.89
CA SER A 72 0.32 -25.41 38.13
C SER A 72 1.68 -25.67 37.48
N GLU A 73 2.70 -25.69 38.36
CA GLU A 73 3.93 -26.46 38.27
C GLU A 73 3.69 -27.96 37.98
N LYS A 74 4.52 -28.56 37.12
CA LYS A 74 5.33 -29.77 37.42
C LYS A 74 6.34 -30.08 36.30
N ASN A 75 7.60 -30.15 36.72
CA ASN A 75 8.87 -30.58 36.09
C ASN A 75 8.82 -31.58 34.92
N VAL A 76 9.70 -31.36 33.91
CA VAL A 76 10.92 -32.19 33.66
C VAL A 76 12.02 -31.32 33.01
N GLU A 77 13.25 -31.52 33.49
CA GLU A 77 14.52 -30.86 33.18
C GLU A 77 15.14 -31.15 31.79
N THR A 78 15.70 -30.09 31.19
CA THR A 78 17.06 -29.96 30.62
C THR A 78 17.50 -30.84 29.43
N VAL A 79 17.86 -30.22 28.29
CA VAL A 79 19.25 -29.98 27.80
C VAL A 79 19.20 -29.20 26.45
N ALA A 80 20.13 -28.23 26.33
CA ALA A 80 20.68 -27.60 25.12
C ALA A 80 19.89 -26.50 24.37
N SER A 81 20.23 -25.27 24.78
CA SER A 81 20.88 -24.26 23.92
C SER A 81 20.40 -24.20 22.46
N THR A 82 19.37 -23.39 22.22
CA THR A 82 19.26 -22.58 21.02
C THR A 82 18.53 -21.31 21.44
N THR A 83 19.13 -20.17 21.14
CA THR A 83 18.65 -18.83 21.46
C THR A 83 17.28 -18.60 20.80
N LEU A 84 16.22 -19.03 21.48
CA LEU A 84 14.86 -18.68 21.10
C LEU A 84 14.64 -17.24 21.55
N LEU A 85 14.76 -16.32 20.59
CA LEU A 85 14.00 -15.08 20.62
C LEU A 85 12.55 -15.48 20.91
N THR A 86 12.09 -15.25 22.13
CA THR A 86 10.72 -15.49 22.56
C THR A 86 9.82 -14.67 21.65
N VAL A 87 9.27 -15.32 20.63
CA VAL A 87 8.30 -14.71 19.74
C VAL A 87 7.08 -14.47 20.60
N VAL A 88 6.79 -13.19 20.85
CA VAL A 88 5.53 -12.74 21.38
C VAL A 88 4.45 -13.25 20.42
N LEU A 89 3.82 -14.37 20.77
CA LEU A 89 2.54 -14.75 20.20
C LEU A 89 1.64 -13.55 20.45
N HIS A 90 1.14 -12.92 19.39
CA HIS A 90 0.12 -11.88 19.53
C HIS A 90 -1.22 -12.62 19.56
N PRO A 91 -1.79 -12.93 20.74
CA PRO A 91 -3.01 -13.75 20.86
C PRO A 91 -4.21 -13.13 20.13
N GLU A 92 -4.09 -11.85 19.77
CA GLU A 92 -5.07 -11.10 19.04
C GLU A 92 -5.30 -11.56 17.59
N PHE A 93 -4.28 -12.11 16.92
CA PHE A 93 -4.31 -12.42 15.48
C PHE A 93 -4.00 -13.90 15.22
N ALA A 94 -4.98 -14.77 15.47
CA ALA A 94 -4.92 -16.18 15.11
C ALA A 94 -5.14 -16.37 13.59
N ILE A 95 -4.08 -16.19 12.80
CA ILE A 95 -4.14 -16.12 11.32
C ILE A 95 -4.87 -17.31 10.70
N ARG A 96 -4.58 -18.55 11.14
CA ARG A 96 -5.26 -19.75 10.64
C ARG A 96 -6.76 -19.73 10.91
N GLN A 97 -7.18 -19.27 12.07
CA GLN A 97 -8.59 -19.16 12.43
C GLN A 97 -9.28 -18.07 11.58
N MET A 98 -8.63 -16.92 11.41
CA MET A 98 -9.11 -15.82 10.57
C MET A 98 -9.36 -16.27 9.12
N LEU A 99 -8.47 -17.10 8.57
CA LEU A 99 -8.61 -17.62 7.20
C LEU A 99 -9.58 -18.81 7.11
N GLY A 100 -9.62 -19.66 8.14
CA GLY A 100 -10.42 -20.88 8.18
C GLY A 100 -11.93 -20.68 8.05
N GLY A 101 -12.43 -19.47 8.35
CA GLY A 101 -13.83 -19.10 8.22
C GLY A 101 -14.38 -19.02 6.79
N SER A 102 -13.52 -19.03 5.75
CA SER A 102 -13.93 -18.93 4.34
C SER A 102 -13.38 -20.07 3.49
N LEU A 103 -14.08 -20.44 2.42
CA LEU A 103 -13.60 -21.44 1.44
C LEU A 103 -12.31 -20.96 0.77
N GLU A 104 -12.26 -19.67 0.43
CA GLU A 104 -11.10 -19.03 -0.17
C GLU A 104 -9.89 -19.01 0.77
N GLY A 105 -10.12 -18.73 2.06
CA GLY A 105 -9.06 -18.74 3.06
C GLY A 105 -8.51 -20.14 3.31
N ARG A 106 -9.37 -21.17 3.36
CA ARG A 106 -8.93 -22.58 3.44
C ARG A 106 -8.10 -23.01 2.23
N SER A 107 -8.47 -22.56 1.03
CA SER A 107 -7.65 -22.81 -0.17
C SER A 107 -6.27 -22.18 -0.06
N ILE A 108 -6.16 -20.95 0.46
CA ILE A 108 -4.87 -20.29 0.68
C ILE A 108 -4.05 -21.03 1.74
N LEU A 109 -4.68 -21.48 2.83
CA LEU A 109 -4.01 -22.25 3.88
C LEU A 109 -3.37 -23.52 3.32
N SER A 110 -4.09 -24.30 2.52
CA SER A 110 -3.53 -25.50 1.85
C SER A 110 -2.35 -25.13 0.93
N THR A 111 -2.46 -24.07 0.12
CA THR A 111 -1.31 -23.60 -0.70
C THR A 111 -0.11 -23.21 0.16
N LEU A 112 -0.32 -22.48 1.26
CA LEU A 112 0.76 -22.05 2.16
C LEU A 112 1.41 -23.23 2.87
N ASP A 113 0.63 -24.20 3.33
CA ASP A 113 1.12 -25.38 4.04
C ASP A 113 1.92 -26.31 3.10
N GLU A 114 1.39 -26.58 1.92
CA GLU A 114 1.96 -27.55 0.97
C GLU A 114 3.10 -26.96 0.12
N LYS A 115 2.89 -25.76 -0.44
CA LYS A 115 3.79 -25.18 -1.45
C LYS A 115 4.72 -24.11 -0.89
N GLN A 116 4.51 -23.68 0.36
CA GLN A 116 5.30 -22.64 1.02
C GLN A 116 5.50 -21.40 0.12
N SER A 117 4.49 -21.05 -0.68
CA SER A 117 4.54 -19.95 -1.63
C SER A 117 3.12 -19.61 -2.08
N ILE A 118 2.91 -18.36 -2.49
CA ILE A 118 1.61 -17.90 -3.01
C ILE A 118 1.80 -17.02 -4.25
N THR A 119 0.84 -17.11 -5.17
CA THR A 119 0.77 -16.26 -6.35
C THR A 119 0.35 -14.83 -6.01
N SER A 120 0.54 -13.90 -6.94
CA SER A 120 0.06 -12.51 -6.82
C SER A 120 -1.46 -12.41 -6.59
N LYS A 121 -2.24 -13.34 -7.18
CA LYS A 121 -3.70 -13.44 -7.01
C LYS A 121 -4.06 -13.92 -5.60
N GLU A 122 -3.42 -14.98 -5.13
CA GLU A 122 -3.62 -15.52 -3.77
C GLU A 122 -3.18 -14.51 -2.70
N ARG A 123 -2.06 -13.82 -2.90
CA ARG A 123 -1.63 -12.73 -2.00
C ARG A 123 -2.65 -11.60 -1.90
N LYS A 124 -3.20 -11.14 -3.01
CA LYS A 124 -4.26 -10.11 -3.00
C LYS A 124 -5.51 -10.59 -2.26
N LEU A 125 -5.86 -11.86 -2.41
CA LEU A 125 -6.98 -12.49 -1.72
C LEU A 125 -6.70 -12.62 -0.21
N LEU A 126 -5.51 -13.07 0.18
CA LEU A 126 -5.04 -13.14 1.56
C LEU A 126 -5.13 -11.76 2.22
N VAL A 127 -4.53 -10.73 1.61
CA VAL A 127 -4.60 -9.34 2.09
C VAL A 127 -6.04 -8.86 2.22
N ARG A 128 -6.93 -9.23 1.29
CA ARG A 128 -8.36 -8.89 1.38
C ARG A 128 -9.00 -9.50 2.63
N LEU A 129 -8.76 -10.78 2.92
CA LEU A 129 -9.32 -11.48 4.08
C LEU A 129 -8.76 -10.90 5.39
N LEU A 130 -7.44 -10.70 5.48
CA LEU A 130 -6.80 -10.12 6.66
C LEU A 130 -7.30 -8.71 6.96
N VAL A 131 -7.39 -7.84 5.94
CA VAL A 131 -7.88 -6.47 6.13
C VAL A 131 -9.38 -6.45 6.44
N SER A 132 -10.17 -7.37 5.90
CA SER A 132 -11.59 -7.49 6.28
C SER A 132 -11.74 -7.75 7.79
N HIS A 133 -11.00 -8.72 8.34
CA HIS A 133 -11.02 -9.00 9.78
C HIS A 133 -10.47 -7.83 10.61
N LEU A 134 -9.39 -7.19 10.13
CA LEU A 134 -8.79 -6.04 10.80
C LEU A 134 -9.79 -4.86 10.89
N ILE A 135 -10.56 -4.61 9.84
CA ILE A 135 -11.59 -3.56 9.83
C ILE A 135 -12.78 -3.92 10.73
N GLU A 136 -13.19 -5.19 10.73
CA GLU A 136 -14.28 -5.67 11.59
C GLU A 136 -13.97 -5.41 13.07
N LYS A 137 -12.71 -5.59 13.49
CA LYS A 137 -12.29 -5.45 14.88
C LYS A 137 -11.82 -4.05 15.29
N HIS A 138 -11.15 -3.32 14.38
CA HIS A 138 -10.51 -2.02 14.70
C HIS A 138 -11.02 -0.86 13.86
N GLY A 139 -12.04 -1.08 13.02
CA GLY A 139 -12.56 -0.08 12.10
C GLY A 139 -11.63 0.24 10.92
N GLU A 140 -11.98 1.26 10.15
CA GLU A 140 -11.27 1.61 8.89
C GLU A 140 -9.90 2.26 9.10
N MET A 141 -9.58 2.67 10.33
CA MET A 141 -8.31 3.30 10.69
C MET A 141 -7.58 2.52 11.81
N PRO A 142 -7.15 1.27 11.56
CA PRO A 142 -6.41 0.51 12.57
C PRO A 142 -5.10 1.22 12.94
N PRO A 143 -4.74 1.25 14.24
CA PRO A 143 -3.47 1.79 14.70
C PRO A 143 -2.25 1.15 14.01
N SER A 144 -1.13 1.87 13.98
CA SER A 144 0.12 1.34 13.40
C SER A 144 0.57 0.06 14.10
N ASP A 145 0.48 0.01 15.43
CA ASP A 145 0.93 -1.14 16.22
C ASP A 145 0.08 -2.38 15.94
N THR A 146 -1.23 -2.22 15.77
CA THR A 146 -2.14 -3.29 15.36
C THR A 146 -1.78 -3.84 13.98
N LYS A 147 -1.42 -2.97 13.03
CA LYS A 147 -0.98 -3.39 11.69
C LYS A 147 0.38 -4.09 11.71
N ILE A 148 1.31 -3.64 12.57
CA ILE A 148 2.59 -4.32 12.82
C ILE A 148 2.33 -5.70 13.41
N ALA A 149 1.50 -5.79 14.45
CA ALA A 149 1.15 -7.04 15.11
C ALA A 149 0.56 -8.07 14.14
N LEU A 150 -0.40 -7.66 13.31
CA LEU A 150 -0.97 -8.52 12.27
C LEU A 150 0.08 -8.99 11.25
N ALA A 151 0.96 -8.08 10.80
CA ALA A 151 2.02 -8.41 9.86
C ALA A 151 3.04 -9.40 10.47
N MET A 152 3.41 -9.20 11.73
CA MET A 152 4.32 -10.10 12.45
C MET A 152 3.69 -11.48 12.69
N ALA A 153 2.41 -11.52 13.12
CA ALA A 153 1.68 -12.78 13.31
C ALA A 153 1.59 -13.57 12.00
N LEU A 154 1.37 -12.91 10.87
CA LEU A 154 1.35 -13.54 9.55
C LEU A 154 2.70 -14.17 9.18
N ILE A 155 3.81 -13.45 9.39
CA ILE A 155 5.16 -13.97 9.10
C ILE A 155 5.56 -15.08 10.05
N TYR A 156 5.15 -14.99 11.32
CA TYR A 156 5.41 -16.04 12.29
C TYR A 156 4.70 -17.34 11.91
N GLU A 157 3.42 -17.26 11.53
CA GLU A 157 2.63 -18.41 11.10
C GLU A 157 3.12 -18.99 9.77
N PHE A 158 3.51 -18.12 8.83
CA PHE A 158 3.98 -18.50 7.50
C PHE A 158 5.33 -17.83 7.17
N PRO A 159 6.45 -18.39 7.64
CA PRO A 159 7.79 -17.82 7.41
C PRO A 159 8.17 -17.68 5.94
N CYS A 160 7.56 -18.47 5.04
CA CYS A 160 7.75 -18.37 3.60
C CYS A 160 7.25 -17.04 2.98
N LEU A 161 6.48 -16.26 3.72
CA LEU A 161 6.00 -14.94 3.31
C LEU A 161 6.93 -13.79 3.72
N LYS A 162 8.03 -14.11 4.42
CA LYS A 162 9.05 -13.17 4.85
C LYS A 162 9.72 -12.56 3.61
N ASP A 163 10.04 -11.28 3.69
CA ASP A 163 10.91 -10.64 2.69
C ASP A 163 12.37 -10.59 3.16
N ASP A 164 13.27 -10.38 2.20
CA ASP A 164 14.70 -10.16 2.47
C ASP A 164 15.01 -8.70 2.83
N THR A 165 13.99 -7.88 3.09
CA THR A 165 14.19 -6.48 3.45
C THR A 165 14.50 -6.35 4.95
N GLY A 166 15.02 -5.19 5.37
CA GLY A 166 15.55 -4.97 6.72
C GLY A 166 14.57 -5.18 7.89
N SER A 167 13.27 -5.36 7.64
CA SER A 167 12.30 -5.85 8.63
C SER A 167 11.59 -7.07 8.07
N SER A 168 11.52 -8.18 8.82
CA SER A 168 10.96 -9.46 8.36
C SER A 168 9.51 -9.39 7.85
N TYR A 169 8.77 -8.35 8.21
CA TYR A 169 7.37 -8.12 7.85
C TYR A 169 7.16 -6.91 6.93
N GLY A 170 8.23 -6.28 6.43
CA GLY A 170 8.20 -4.96 5.78
C GLY A 170 7.29 -4.88 4.55
N ALA A 171 7.27 -5.91 3.73
CA ALA A 171 6.39 -6.04 2.56
C ALA A 171 4.90 -5.97 2.92
N TRP A 172 4.54 -6.41 4.13
CA TRP A 172 3.16 -6.47 4.59
C TRP A 172 2.72 -5.16 5.24
N TYR A 173 3.58 -4.58 6.08
CA TYR A 173 3.37 -3.26 6.64
C TYR A 173 4.68 -2.58 7.03
N THR A 174 4.86 -1.33 6.57
CA THR A 174 5.92 -0.44 7.03
C THR A 174 5.28 0.85 7.56
N PRO A 175 5.50 1.20 8.85
CA PRO A 175 4.98 2.43 9.43
C PRO A 175 5.46 3.68 8.70
N GLY A 176 4.59 4.70 8.67
CA GLY A 176 4.96 6.01 8.15
C GLY A 176 6.06 6.66 8.99
N ARG A 177 6.90 7.47 8.34
CA ARG A 177 7.97 8.25 8.96
C ARG A 177 7.78 9.71 8.56
N LYS A 178 8.54 10.63 9.17
CA LYS A 178 8.51 12.05 8.77
C LYS A 178 8.75 12.16 7.24
N HIS A 179 7.80 12.77 6.52
CA HIS A 179 7.78 12.90 5.05
C HIS A 179 7.65 11.61 4.23
N ARG A 180 7.28 10.46 4.82
CA ARG A 180 6.99 9.24 4.07
C ARG A 180 5.71 8.57 4.60
N PRO A 181 4.70 8.34 3.75
CA PRO A 181 3.48 7.65 4.18
C PRO A 181 3.79 6.19 4.55
N ALA A 182 2.91 5.59 5.36
CA ALA A 182 2.96 4.15 5.59
C ALA A 182 2.77 3.38 4.27
N THR A 183 3.42 2.23 4.17
CA THR A 183 3.43 1.37 2.97
C THR A 183 3.25 -0.10 3.35
N GLY A 184 3.21 -0.98 2.34
CA GLY A 184 2.98 -2.42 2.50
C GLY A 184 1.60 -2.84 2.03
N PHE A 185 1.43 -4.15 1.80
CA PHE A 185 0.19 -4.69 1.22
C PHE A 185 -1.05 -4.38 2.06
N LEU A 186 -0.95 -4.44 3.40
CA LEU A 186 -2.06 -4.15 4.30
C LEU A 186 -2.47 -2.68 4.23
N GLU A 187 -1.50 -1.76 4.28
CA GLU A 187 -1.77 -0.32 4.22
C GLU A 187 -2.33 0.11 2.87
N GLU A 188 -1.81 -0.44 1.77
CA GLU A 188 -2.31 -0.15 0.42
C GLU A 188 -3.77 -0.59 0.28
N ARG A 189 -4.13 -1.76 0.83
CA ARG A 189 -5.52 -2.21 0.83
C ARG A 189 -6.42 -1.33 1.69
N LEU A 190 -6.02 -0.98 2.91
CA LEU A 190 -6.75 -0.08 3.79
C LEU A 190 -6.97 1.31 3.15
N ARG A 191 -5.95 1.83 2.46
CA ARG A 191 -6.06 3.09 1.69
C ARG A 191 -7.12 2.99 0.60
N ASN A 192 -7.15 1.88 -0.14
CA ASN A 192 -8.15 1.63 -1.18
C ASN A 192 -9.57 1.40 -0.65
N VAL A 193 -9.71 0.85 0.56
CA VAL A 193 -11.02 0.78 1.25
C VAL A 193 -11.50 2.18 1.60
N ARG A 194 -10.67 2.96 2.31
CA ARG A 194 -11.00 4.35 2.70
C ARG A 194 -11.32 5.24 1.49
N LYS A 195 -10.57 5.11 0.38
CA LYS A 195 -10.84 5.86 -0.88
C LYS A 195 -12.23 5.52 -1.43
N ARG A 196 -12.65 4.26 -1.40
CA ARG A 196 -13.98 3.83 -1.87
C ARG A 196 -15.10 4.28 -0.94
N MET A 197 -14.94 4.15 0.37
CA MET A 197 -15.97 4.61 1.32
C MET A 197 -16.20 6.12 1.24
N ARG A 198 -15.13 6.92 1.11
CA ARG A 198 -15.26 8.37 0.86
C ARG A 198 -16.04 8.70 -0.41
N SER A 199 -15.87 7.90 -1.48
CA SER A 199 -16.63 8.09 -2.73
C SER A 199 -18.11 7.71 -2.64
N LEU A 200 -18.49 6.90 -1.65
CA LEU A 200 -19.88 6.52 -1.38
C LEU A 200 -20.60 7.54 -0.49
N ILE A 201 -19.88 8.10 0.50
CA ILE A 201 -20.44 9.07 1.45
C ILE A 201 -20.56 10.47 0.83
N ARG A 202 -19.69 10.82 -0.12
CA ARG A 202 -19.85 12.00 -0.98
C ARG A 202 -20.26 11.52 -2.38
N PRO A 203 -21.58 11.37 -2.68
CA PRO A 203 -21.98 11.29 -4.07
C PRO A 203 -21.46 12.55 -4.75
N ARG A 204 -20.60 12.34 -5.74
CA ARG A 204 -19.88 13.38 -6.45
C ARG A 204 -20.89 14.37 -7.06
N GLN A 205 -21.18 15.47 -6.38
CA GLN A 205 -21.34 16.73 -7.10
C GLN A 205 -20.04 16.87 -7.89
N GLN A 206 -20.16 16.92 -9.22
CA GLN A 206 -19.03 17.01 -10.13
C GLN A 206 -18.32 18.35 -9.93
N GLU A 207 -17.49 18.43 -8.90
CA GLU A 207 -16.38 19.37 -8.85
C GLU A 207 -15.08 18.56 -8.74
N PRO A 208 -14.18 18.69 -9.72
CA PRO A 208 -12.95 17.92 -9.76
C PRO A 208 -11.90 18.51 -8.81
N GLN A 209 -11.49 17.78 -7.77
CA GLN A 209 -10.28 18.10 -7.02
C GLN A 209 -9.31 16.91 -6.93
N GLU A 210 -8.27 17.04 -7.76
CA GLU A 210 -6.82 16.90 -7.46
C GLU A 210 -6.31 15.61 -6.77
N ASP A 211 -6.07 14.57 -7.58
CA ASP A 211 -4.91 13.70 -7.42
C ASP A 211 -3.76 14.38 -8.20
N HIS A 212 -2.66 14.76 -7.52
CA HIS A 212 -1.42 15.35 -8.06
C HIS A 212 -1.52 15.89 -9.49
N ALA A 213 -1.79 17.20 -9.62
CA ALA A 213 -1.77 17.91 -10.89
C ALA A 213 -0.45 17.66 -11.63
N VAL A 214 -0.49 16.78 -12.63
CA VAL A 214 0.26 17.04 -13.87
C VAL A 214 -0.32 18.35 -14.36
N LEU A 215 0.48 19.42 -14.32
CA LEU A 215 0.15 20.69 -14.95
C LEU A 215 -0.18 20.37 -16.41
N THR A 216 -1.46 20.33 -16.73
CA THR A 216 -1.94 20.18 -18.10
C THR A 216 -2.76 21.44 -18.38
N PRO A 217 -2.25 22.33 -19.24
CA PRO A 217 -3.03 23.41 -19.79
C PRO A 217 -4.28 22.83 -20.46
N ASP A 218 -5.45 23.36 -20.08
CA ASP A 218 -6.71 23.40 -20.80
C ASP A 218 -6.88 22.41 -21.97
N SER A 219 -7.54 21.27 -21.70
CA SER A 219 -8.25 20.54 -22.76
C SER A 219 -9.72 20.96 -22.73
N LEU A 220 -10.04 21.99 -23.50
CA LEU A 220 -11.36 22.63 -23.67
C LEU A 220 -12.39 21.74 -24.41
N SER A 221 -12.08 20.48 -24.67
CA SER A 221 -12.87 19.62 -25.55
C SER A 221 -13.94 18.86 -24.76
N SER A 222 -15.20 19.06 -25.13
CA SER A 222 -16.34 18.41 -24.46
C SER A 222 -16.24 16.87 -24.55
N PRO A 223 -16.82 16.12 -23.59
CA PRO A 223 -16.83 14.65 -23.62
C PRO A 223 -17.47 14.06 -24.88
N GLN A 224 -18.31 14.84 -25.56
CA GLN A 224 -18.95 14.45 -26.82
C GLN A 224 -17.97 14.59 -28.00
N ASN A 225 -17.25 15.72 -28.07
CA ASN A 225 -16.23 15.96 -29.09
C ASN A 225 -15.14 14.87 -29.05
N ILE A 226 -14.67 14.50 -27.86
CA ILE A 226 -13.65 13.43 -27.70
C ILE A 226 -14.13 12.09 -28.30
N ARG A 227 -15.40 11.71 -28.14
CA ARG A 227 -15.94 10.45 -28.69
C ARG A 227 -15.98 10.49 -30.21
N GLU A 228 -16.35 11.63 -30.78
CA GLU A 228 -16.38 11.84 -32.23
C GLU A 228 -14.97 11.76 -32.83
N MET A 229 -13.97 12.35 -32.16
CA MET A 229 -12.57 12.23 -32.56
C MET A 229 -12.06 10.79 -32.51
N VAL A 230 -12.39 10.05 -31.44
CA VAL A 230 -12.02 8.62 -31.32
C VAL A 230 -12.69 7.79 -32.42
N ALA A 231 -13.97 8.00 -32.70
CA ALA A 231 -14.68 7.33 -33.78
C ALA A 231 -14.04 7.64 -35.15
N TRP A 232 -13.68 8.90 -35.38
CA TRP A 232 -13.00 9.32 -36.60
C TRP A 232 -11.63 8.64 -36.75
N LEU A 233 -10.82 8.58 -35.68
CA LEU A 233 -9.49 7.96 -35.67
C LEU A 233 -9.51 6.44 -35.92
N LYS A 234 -10.66 5.78 -35.70
CA LYS A 234 -10.83 4.37 -36.07
C LYS A 234 -10.95 4.17 -37.58
N ALA A 235 -11.63 5.10 -38.26
CA ALA A 235 -11.94 4.99 -39.68
C ALA A 235 -10.90 5.66 -40.60
N ASN A 236 -10.13 6.63 -40.09
CA ASN A 236 -9.27 7.48 -40.92
C ASN A 236 -7.79 7.34 -40.57
N LYS A 237 -6.94 7.22 -41.61
CA LYS A 237 -5.48 7.17 -41.49
C LYS A 237 -4.77 8.42 -42.05
N TYR A 238 -5.51 9.26 -42.76
CA TYR A 238 -5.02 10.46 -43.44
C TYR A 238 -6.05 11.59 -43.33
N PRO A 239 -5.62 12.87 -43.40
CA PRO A 239 -4.22 13.30 -43.47
C PRO A 239 -3.46 13.09 -42.15
N VAL A 240 -2.15 12.82 -42.23
CA VAL A 240 -1.32 12.46 -41.05
C VAL A 240 -1.34 13.57 -40.00
N SER A 241 -1.26 14.83 -40.43
CA SER A 241 -1.32 15.99 -39.52
C SER A 241 -2.61 16.04 -38.69
N GLU A 242 -3.74 15.68 -39.28
CA GLU A 242 -5.02 15.63 -38.58
C GLU A 242 -5.11 14.43 -37.64
N VAL A 243 -4.57 13.28 -38.05
CA VAL A 243 -4.44 12.11 -37.16
C VAL A 243 -3.59 12.45 -35.94
N GLU A 244 -2.43 13.09 -36.11
CA GLU A 244 -1.52 13.48 -35.03
C GLU A 244 -2.19 14.45 -34.05
N ALA A 245 -2.85 15.49 -34.58
CA ALA A 245 -3.58 16.48 -33.78
C ALA A 245 -4.69 15.81 -32.95
N LYS A 246 -5.53 14.99 -33.60
CA LYS A 246 -6.62 14.29 -32.92
C LYS A 246 -6.12 13.24 -31.94
N MET A 247 -5.01 12.57 -32.24
CA MET A 247 -4.34 11.65 -31.30
C MET A 247 -3.83 12.40 -30.08
N LYS A 248 -3.28 13.60 -30.24
CA LYS A 248 -2.77 14.43 -29.14
C LYS A 248 -3.90 14.85 -28.20
N GLU A 249 -4.99 15.35 -28.76
CA GLU A 249 -6.16 15.81 -28.02
C GLU A 249 -6.88 14.67 -27.28
N THR A 250 -6.86 13.46 -27.84
CA THR A 250 -7.48 12.27 -27.23
C THR A 250 -6.55 11.48 -26.29
N SER A 251 -5.30 11.92 -26.10
CA SER A 251 -4.26 11.21 -25.32
C SER A 251 -4.68 10.90 -23.87
N ILE A 252 -5.25 11.89 -23.17
CA ILE A 252 -5.71 11.74 -21.79
C ILE A 252 -6.89 10.78 -21.71
N HIS A 253 -7.85 10.89 -22.65
CA HIS A 253 -9.01 10.00 -22.71
C HIS A 253 -8.57 8.55 -22.93
N ARG A 254 -7.75 8.32 -23.95
CA ARG A 254 -7.18 7.00 -24.28
C ARG A 254 -6.45 6.41 -23.09
N SER A 255 -5.62 7.20 -22.42
CA SER A 255 -4.85 6.79 -21.24
C SER A 255 -5.74 6.39 -20.06
N LYS A 256 -6.80 7.17 -19.78
CA LYS A 256 -7.80 6.83 -18.76
C LYS A 256 -8.53 5.54 -19.14
N TRP A 257 -8.97 5.43 -20.39
CA TRP A 257 -9.68 4.25 -20.88
C TRP A 257 -8.82 2.99 -20.75
N ILE A 258 -7.55 3.03 -21.15
CA ILE A 258 -6.59 1.91 -21.02
C ILE A 258 -6.46 1.47 -19.55
N ARG A 259 -6.40 2.41 -18.62
CA ARG A 259 -6.25 2.15 -17.18
C ARG A 259 -7.55 1.74 -16.48
N CYS A 260 -8.72 2.09 -17.03
CA CYS A 260 -10.02 1.75 -16.45
C CYS A 260 -10.31 0.22 -16.52
N ASN A 261 -10.92 -0.31 -15.46
CA ASN A 261 -11.44 -1.67 -15.32
C ASN A 261 -10.45 -2.85 -15.29
N GLY A 262 -9.14 -2.60 -15.25
CA GLY A 262 -8.13 -3.66 -15.05
C GLY A 262 -7.91 -4.55 -16.28
N SER A 263 -6.65 -4.60 -16.75
CA SER A 263 -6.10 -5.46 -17.82
C SER A 263 -6.92 -5.55 -19.11
N LYS A 264 -6.98 -4.45 -19.87
CA LYS A 264 -7.26 -4.54 -21.31
C LYS A 264 -6.13 -5.25 -22.02
N THR A 265 -6.47 -6.18 -22.90
CA THR A 265 -5.51 -6.86 -23.77
C THR A 265 -4.97 -5.90 -24.82
N ILE A 266 -3.78 -6.20 -25.36
CA ILE A 266 -3.21 -5.42 -26.47
C ILE A 266 -4.15 -5.42 -27.67
N SER A 267 -4.83 -6.54 -27.96
CA SER A 267 -5.81 -6.63 -29.04
C SER A 267 -6.98 -5.66 -28.85
N GLU A 268 -7.54 -5.57 -27.63
CA GLU A 268 -8.62 -4.61 -27.33
C GLU A 268 -8.17 -3.16 -27.47
N ILE A 269 -6.94 -2.85 -27.01
CA ILE A 269 -6.37 -1.51 -27.10
C ILE A 269 -6.17 -1.12 -28.56
N LEU A 270 -5.58 -1.99 -29.37
CA LEU A 270 -5.33 -1.71 -30.79
C LEU A 270 -6.62 -1.71 -31.62
N ARG A 271 -7.65 -2.45 -31.22
CA ARG A 271 -8.98 -2.35 -31.84
C ARG A 271 -9.63 -0.99 -31.54
N GLU A 272 -9.48 -0.48 -30.32
CA GLU A 272 -10.07 0.80 -29.92
C GLU A 272 -9.26 2.00 -30.44
N PHE A 273 -7.94 1.90 -30.43
CA PHE A 273 -7.00 2.96 -30.80
C PHE A 273 -5.95 2.44 -31.81
N PRO A 274 -6.38 2.13 -33.04
CA PRO A 274 -5.52 1.47 -34.03
C PRO A 274 -4.36 2.37 -34.51
N ARG A 275 -4.48 3.69 -34.33
CA ARG A 275 -3.44 4.65 -34.72
C ARG A 275 -2.20 4.63 -33.82
N LEU A 276 -2.23 3.94 -32.67
CA LEU A 276 -1.08 3.84 -31.76
C LEU A 276 0.14 3.17 -32.42
N THR A 277 -0.07 2.20 -33.30
CA THR A 277 0.99 1.43 -33.96
C THR A 277 1.09 1.73 -35.45
N ASP A 278 -0.03 2.06 -36.10
CA ASP A 278 -0.04 2.37 -37.53
C ASP A 278 0.53 3.75 -37.87
N ASN A 279 0.61 4.65 -36.89
CA ASN A 279 1.22 5.98 -37.07
C ASN A 279 2.43 6.10 -36.12
N PRO A 280 3.66 6.21 -36.66
CA PRO A 280 4.87 6.31 -35.84
C PRO A 280 4.80 7.47 -34.85
N GLY A 281 5.40 7.28 -33.66
CA GLY A 281 5.53 8.34 -32.65
C GLY A 281 4.30 8.59 -31.76
N MET A 282 3.16 7.94 -32.01
CA MET A 282 1.94 8.18 -31.22
C MET A 282 2.05 7.73 -29.75
N ILE A 283 2.77 6.64 -29.49
CA ILE A 283 3.04 6.20 -28.11
C ILE A 283 3.94 7.20 -27.38
N SER A 284 4.96 7.72 -28.07
CA SER A 284 5.87 8.75 -27.54
C SER A 284 5.12 10.04 -27.22
N GLN A 285 4.22 10.45 -28.12
CA GLN A 285 3.36 11.61 -27.93
C GLN A 285 2.48 11.46 -26.68
N ASP A 286 1.83 10.31 -26.52
CA ASP A 286 1.00 10.03 -25.33
C ASP A 286 1.82 10.07 -24.05
N PHE A 287 3.01 9.47 -24.07
CA PHE A 287 3.90 9.50 -22.91
C PHE A 287 4.30 10.95 -22.57
N GLN A 288 4.65 11.75 -23.57
CA GLN A 288 5.00 13.17 -23.38
C GLN A 288 3.82 13.99 -22.84
N GLN A 289 2.59 13.73 -23.28
CA GLN A 289 1.40 14.42 -22.77
C GLN A 289 1.12 14.09 -21.29
N LEU A 290 1.40 12.87 -20.85
CA LEU A 290 1.17 12.43 -19.47
C LEU A 290 2.33 12.77 -18.53
N HIS A 291 3.55 12.77 -19.06
CA HIS A 291 4.80 12.88 -18.31
C HIS A 291 5.77 13.86 -19.00
N PRO A 292 5.41 15.15 -19.10
CA PRO A 292 6.19 16.13 -19.87
C PRO A 292 7.64 16.25 -19.38
N GLU A 293 7.87 16.18 -18.06
CA GLU A 293 9.21 16.28 -17.46
C GLU A 293 10.07 15.01 -17.66
N ALA A 294 9.46 13.89 -18.03
CA ALA A 294 10.15 12.61 -18.22
C ALA A 294 10.19 12.15 -19.68
N ALA A 295 9.70 12.97 -20.62
CA ALA A 295 9.54 12.59 -22.02
C ALA A 295 10.84 12.08 -22.67
N GLY A 296 11.96 12.79 -22.45
CA GLY A 296 13.28 12.36 -22.94
C GLY A 296 13.81 11.11 -22.24
N GLN A 297 13.52 10.96 -20.95
CA GLN A 297 14.00 9.84 -20.14
C GLN A 297 13.37 8.49 -20.51
N MET A 298 12.21 8.51 -21.19
CA MET A 298 11.54 7.29 -21.64
C MET A 298 12.48 6.43 -22.47
N PHE A 299 13.10 7.00 -23.50
CA PHE A 299 13.97 6.28 -24.43
C PHE A 299 15.37 6.05 -23.85
N GLU A 300 15.90 7.02 -23.10
CA GLU A 300 17.22 6.90 -22.45
C GLU A 300 17.25 5.71 -21.47
N LYS A 301 16.19 5.52 -20.69
CA LYS A 301 16.11 4.46 -19.67
C LYS A 301 15.45 3.19 -20.17
N TRP A 302 14.86 3.20 -21.37
CA TRP A 302 14.13 2.04 -21.91
C TRP A 302 14.98 0.76 -21.95
N PRO A 303 16.24 0.76 -22.44
CA PRO A 303 17.06 -0.46 -22.47
C PRO A 303 17.26 -1.07 -21.08
N ALA A 304 17.42 -0.24 -20.04
CA ALA A 304 17.61 -0.71 -18.67
C ALA A 304 16.33 -1.22 -17.98
N ILE A 305 15.16 -0.86 -18.52
CA ILE A 305 13.84 -1.14 -17.93
C ILE A 305 13.12 -2.27 -18.69
N ALA A 306 13.27 -2.36 -20.01
CA ALA A 306 12.56 -3.31 -20.88
C ALA A 306 12.70 -4.75 -20.39
N ASP A 307 13.93 -5.21 -20.12
CA ASP A 307 14.20 -6.55 -19.60
C ASP A 307 13.53 -6.82 -18.25
N LYS A 308 13.49 -5.80 -17.38
CA LYS A 308 12.87 -5.93 -16.06
C LYS A 308 11.35 -6.07 -16.19
N ILE A 309 10.73 -5.39 -17.14
CA ILE A 309 9.30 -5.52 -17.44
C ILE A 309 8.98 -6.94 -17.93
N LEU A 310 9.80 -7.50 -18.83
CA LEU A 310 9.60 -8.86 -19.33
C LEU A 310 9.74 -9.90 -18.21
N LYS A 311 10.80 -9.81 -17.40
CA LYS A 311 11.01 -10.69 -16.23
C LYS A 311 9.86 -10.60 -15.23
N TYR A 312 9.33 -9.39 -15.02
CA TYR A 312 8.15 -9.19 -14.17
C TYR A 312 6.89 -9.84 -14.76
N ALA A 313 6.65 -9.69 -16.06
CA ALA A 313 5.51 -10.29 -16.74
C ALA A 313 5.55 -11.82 -16.73
N GLN A 314 6.74 -12.42 -16.89
CA GLN A 314 6.97 -13.87 -16.75
C GLN A 314 6.65 -14.36 -15.33
N ARG A 315 7.16 -13.67 -14.30
CA ARG A 315 6.88 -14.00 -12.89
C ARG A 315 5.38 -13.94 -12.58
N GLU A 316 4.66 -13.02 -13.19
CA GLU A 316 3.20 -12.89 -13.03
C GLU A 316 2.40 -13.87 -13.92
N GLY A 317 3.06 -14.80 -14.64
CA GLY A 317 2.41 -15.79 -15.50
C GLY A 317 1.68 -15.20 -16.71
N LYS A 318 2.06 -13.99 -17.14
CA LYS A 318 1.43 -13.27 -18.26
C LYS A 318 2.07 -13.58 -19.62
N ILE A 319 3.27 -14.16 -19.62
CA ILE A 319 4.01 -14.55 -20.81
C ILE A 319 4.63 -15.92 -20.52
N ASN A 320 4.39 -16.90 -21.40
CA ASN A 320 4.85 -18.29 -21.24
C ASN A 320 6.11 -18.62 -22.06
N VAL A 321 6.67 -17.66 -22.80
CA VAL A 321 7.79 -17.88 -23.73
C VAL A 321 8.92 -16.91 -23.40
N VAL A 322 10.16 -17.41 -23.40
CA VAL A 322 11.37 -16.60 -23.51
C VAL A 322 11.46 -16.18 -24.97
N PRO A 323 11.26 -14.90 -25.33
CA PRO A 323 11.60 -14.47 -26.68
C PRO A 323 13.13 -14.56 -26.77
N ASP A 324 13.62 -15.51 -27.57
CA ASP A 324 15.01 -15.47 -28.01
C ASP A 324 15.23 -14.10 -28.66
N ASP A 325 16.19 -13.38 -28.09
CA ASP A 325 16.85 -12.18 -28.62
C ASP A 325 15.99 -11.29 -29.53
N VAL A 326 15.03 -10.56 -28.94
CA VAL A 326 14.51 -9.36 -29.60
C VAL A 326 15.44 -8.22 -29.27
N THR A 327 16.66 -8.26 -29.82
CA THR A 327 17.52 -7.09 -29.92
C THR A 327 16.75 -6.05 -30.73
N PRO A 328 16.41 -4.89 -30.17
CA PRO A 328 15.77 -3.84 -30.95
C PRO A 328 16.78 -3.35 -31.98
N GLY A 329 16.47 -3.48 -33.28
CA GLY A 329 17.23 -2.91 -34.38
C GLY A 329 17.26 -1.38 -34.37
N TRP A 330 17.92 -0.79 -33.37
CA TRP A 330 18.14 0.65 -33.23
C TRP A 330 19.44 1.11 -33.90
N ASN A 331 20.11 0.22 -34.64
CA ASN A 331 21.24 0.55 -35.50
C ASN A 331 20.82 0.51 -36.97
N GLN A 332 19.95 1.43 -37.40
CA GLN A 332 19.80 1.70 -38.83
C GLN A 332 19.52 3.16 -39.21
N TYR A 333 19.70 4.10 -38.27
CA TYR A 333 19.73 5.54 -38.58
C TYR A 333 20.99 6.20 -38.03
N SER A 334 22.13 5.69 -38.47
CA SER A 334 23.43 6.38 -38.40
C SER A 334 24.22 6.07 -39.67
N GLY A 335 23.61 6.34 -40.81
CA GLY A 335 24.26 6.41 -42.11
C GLY A 335 24.17 7.82 -42.64
N VAL A 336 25.10 8.69 -42.22
CA VAL A 336 25.44 9.89 -42.99
C VAL A 336 26.10 9.39 -44.28
N PRO A 337 25.58 9.68 -45.48
CA PRO A 337 26.32 9.44 -46.70
C PRO A 337 27.27 10.62 -46.91
N ASP A 338 28.48 10.52 -46.35
CA ASP A 338 29.62 11.17 -46.96
C ASP A 338 30.03 10.33 -48.18
N LYS A 339 29.73 10.81 -49.39
CA LYS A 339 30.64 10.74 -50.53
C LYS A 339 30.38 11.89 -51.50
N CYS A 340 31.45 12.67 -51.68
CA CYS A 340 31.65 13.64 -52.75
C CYS A 340 31.30 13.08 -54.14
N GLY A 341 30.75 13.98 -54.95
CA GLY A 341 30.65 13.94 -56.41
C GLY A 341 30.35 15.36 -56.88
#